data_AF-A0A7M2WY76-F1
#
_entry.id   AF-A0A7M2WY76-F1
#
_cell.length_a   1.000
_cell.length_b   1.000
_cell.length_c   1.000
_cell.angle_alpha   90.00
_cell.angle_beta   90.00
_cell.angle_gamma   90.00
#
_symmetry.space_group_name_H-M   'P 1'
#
loop_
_entity.id
_entity.type
_entity.pdbx_description
1 polymer ?
#
loop_
_entity_poly.entity_id
_entity_poly.type
_entity_poly.pdbx_seq_one_letter_code
_entity_poly.pdbx_strand_id
1 'polypeptide(L)'
;MARPKNPIVATSNRDLAKLVGRSHAAVNGWLKRDDWRFGPGPWKAADVARIQQWAAAELVERPATAELRVDARAEAAGDSTGHAGPAPVTAERGLERGMESLSISKKADVALKMKRREVLDFGLQVQQGKFHSVEQCTRDRLAAIHEVKQGLLDLADSFPGSTEDKTILRGRIFELLRRFSGTVG
;
A
#
# COMPACT_ATOMS: atom_id res chain seq x y z
N MET A 1 46.81 12.57 -18.67
CA MET A 1 45.62 11.69 -18.67
C MET A 1 44.37 12.55 -18.72
N ALA A 2 43.56 12.46 -19.78
CA ALA A 2 42.33 13.25 -19.91
C ALA A 2 41.25 12.70 -18.95
N ARG A 3 40.65 13.56 -18.11
CA ARG A 3 39.53 13.16 -17.26
C ARG A 3 38.35 12.73 -18.14
N PRO A 4 37.67 11.60 -17.86
CA PRO A 4 36.45 11.23 -18.59
C PRO A 4 35.40 12.34 -18.38
N LYS A 5 34.96 12.94 -19.47
CA LYS A 5 33.85 13.91 -19.47
C LYS A 5 32.56 13.12 -19.20
N ASN A 6 32.13 13.07 -17.95
CA ASN A 6 30.81 12.52 -17.62
C ASN A 6 29.73 13.45 -18.18
N PRO A 7 28.91 12.99 -19.15
CA PRO A 7 27.92 13.84 -19.77
C PRO A 7 26.83 14.20 -18.76
N ILE A 8 26.31 15.42 -18.92
CA ILE A 8 25.08 15.85 -18.26
C ILE A 8 23.94 15.06 -18.90
N VAL A 9 23.15 14.37 -18.08
CA VAL A 9 22.04 13.52 -18.56
C VAL A 9 20.69 13.99 -18.05
N ALA A 10 20.67 14.77 -16.96
CA ALA A 10 19.45 15.34 -16.40
C ALA A 10 19.57 16.86 -16.36
N THR A 11 18.84 17.54 -17.24
CA THR A 11 18.82 19.02 -17.32
C THR A 11 17.67 19.63 -16.53
N SER A 12 16.67 18.82 -16.14
CA SER A 12 15.52 19.26 -15.37
C SER A 12 15.14 18.26 -14.26
N ASN A 13 14.38 18.71 -13.27
CA ASN A 13 13.85 17.86 -12.20
C ASN A 13 12.96 16.74 -12.77
N ARG A 14 12.29 17.00 -13.90
CA ARG A 14 11.44 16.01 -14.59
C ARG A 14 12.27 14.92 -15.25
N ASP A 15 13.41 15.28 -15.82
CA ASP A 15 14.32 14.31 -16.42
C ASP A 15 15.04 13.50 -15.34
N LEU A 16 15.43 14.14 -14.24
CA LEU A 16 15.95 13.45 -13.08
C LEU A 16 14.92 12.44 -12.56
N ALA A 17 13.65 12.83 -12.39
CA ALA A 17 12.58 11.96 -11.92
C ALA A 17 12.40 10.70 -12.81
N LYS A 18 12.44 10.88 -14.14
CA LYS A 18 12.40 9.75 -15.08
C LYS A 18 13.60 8.82 -14.92
N LEU A 19 14.81 9.38 -14.86
CA LEU A 19 16.04 8.60 -14.76
C LEU A 19 16.16 7.84 -13.43
N VAL A 20 15.69 8.41 -12.32
CA VAL A 20 15.72 7.75 -11.01
C VAL A 20 14.49 6.87 -10.75
N GLY A 21 13.53 6.82 -11.68
CA GLY A 21 12.31 6.01 -11.57
C GLY A 21 11.36 6.47 -10.46
N ARG A 22 11.27 7.78 -10.20
CA ARG A 22 10.41 8.37 -9.15
C ARG A 22 9.48 9.45 -9.70
N SER A 23 8.49 9.83 -8.89
CA SER A 23 7.57 10.90 -9.25
C SER A 23 8.27 12.27 -9.18
N HIS A 24 7.83 13.20 -10.03
CA HIS A 24 8.34 14.58 -10.03
C HIS A 24 8.15 15.28 -8.67
N ALA A 25 7.05 14.99 -7.98
CA ALA A 25 6.78 15.51 -6.64
C ALA A 25 7.79 15.00 -5.60
N ALA A 26 8.19 13.73 -5.67
CA ALA A 26 9.20 13.17 -4.76
C ALA A 26 10.56 13.87 -4.94
N VAL A 27 11.00 14.04 -6.18
CA VAL A 27 12.25 14.75 -6.49
C VAL A 27 12.22 16.19 -6.02
N ASN A 28 11.12 16.92 -6.24
CA ASN A 28 10.96 18.27 -5.70
C ASN A 28 10.95 18.32 -4.16
N GLY A 29 10.49 17.26 -3.52
CA GLY A 29 10.61 17.09 -2.07
C GLY A 29 12.08 16.93 -1.65
N TRP A 30 12.84 16.09 -2.35
CA TRP A 30 14.25 15.84 -2.05
C TRP A 30 15.12 17.09 -2.14
N LEU A 31 14.91 17.92 -3.18
CA LEU A 31 15.68 19.15 -3.39
C LEU A 31 15.52 20.18 -2.26
N LYS A 32 14.46 20.07 -1.45
CA LYS A 32 14.18 20.95 -0.32
C LYS A 32 14.71 20.42 1.00
N ARG A 33 15.27 19.22 1.02
CA ARG A 33 15.77 18.62 2.26
C ARG A 33 17.14 19.15 2.60
N ASP A 34 17.39 19.35 3.90
CA ASP A 34 18.68 19.84 4.40
C ASP A 34 19.83 18.85 4.15
N ASP A 35 19.51 17.57 3.98
CA ASP A 35 20.48 16.50 3.68
C ASP A 35 20.73 16.29 2.18
N TRP A 36 20.17 17.13 1.31
CA TRP A 36 20.38 17.04 -0.14
C TRP A 36 21.78 17.54 -0.53
N ARG A 37 22.63 16.62 -0.98
CA ARG A 37 24.06 16.89 -1.27
C ARG A 37 24.39 17.02 -2.76
N PHE A 38 23.40 16.89 -3.66
CA PHE A 38 23.62 16.79 -5.10
C PHE A 38 23.37 18.10 -5.87
N GLY A 39 23.05 19.19 -5.16
CA GLY A 39 22.79 20.52 -5.76
C GLY A 39 21.51 20.60 -6.59
N PRO A 40 21.16 21.80 -7.11
CA PRO A 40 19.89 22.05 -7.83
C PRO A 40 19.88 21.55 -9.29
N GLY A 41 20.97 20.91 -9.75
CA GLY A 41 21.14 20.48 -11.14
C GLY A 41 21.83 21.53 -12.01
N PRO A 42 22.13 21.22 -13.29
CA PRO A 42 21.91 19.94 -13.97
C PRO A 42 22.86 18.83 -13.51
N TRP A 43 22.43 17.55 -13.57
CA TRP A 43 23.15 16.41 -13.01
C TRP A 43 23.84 15.55 -14.07
N LYS A 44 25.05 15.08 -13.75
CA LYS A 44 25.82 14.14 -14.57
C LYS A 44 25.38 12.70 -14.33
N ALA A 45 25.69 11.81 -15.26
CA ALA A 45 25.32 10.39 -15.13
C ALA A 45 25.78 9.75 -13.80
N ALA A 46 26.99 10.08 -13.35
CA ALA A 46 27.52 9.61 -12.07
C ALA A 46 26.72 10.15 -10.87
N ASP A 47 26.25 11.39 -10.94
CA ASP A 47 25.43 11.99 -9.87
C ASP A 47 24.06 11.34 -9.84
N VAL A 48 23.45 11.05 -10.99
CA VAL A 48 22.16 10.35 -11.07
C VAL A 48 22.26 8.95 -10.45
N ALA A 49 23.33 8.19 -10.74
CA ALA A 49 23.54 6.87 -10.12
C ALA A 49 23.67 6.97 -8.59
N ARG A 50 24.36 8.00 -8.08
CA ARG A 50 24.46 8.26 -6.63
C ARG A 50 23.14 8.69 -6.01
N ILE A 51 22.34 9.48 -6.72
CA ILE A 51 20.99 9.88 -6.29
C ILE A 51 20.08 8.65 -6.22
N GLN A 52 20.17 7.72 -7.19
CA GLN A 52 19.43 6.46 -7.16
C GLN A 52 19.80 5.61 -5.94
N GLN A 53 21.09 5.47 -5.64
CA GLN A 53 21.57 4.73 -4.47
C GLN A 53 21.13 5.40 -3.16
N TRP A 54 21.26 6.73 -3.06
CA TRP A 54 20.79 7.49 -1.91
C TRP A 54 19.28 7.32 -1.70
N ALA A 55 18.49 7.45 -2.78
CA ALA A 55 17.05 7.26 -2.73
C ALA A 55 16.68 5.83 -2.31
N ALA A 56 17.36 4.81 -2.85
CA ALA A 56 17.12 3.41 -2.46
C ALA A 56 17.45 3.16 -0.99
N ALA A 57 18.55 3.73 -0.47
CA ALA A 57 18.96 3.58 0.92
C ALA A 57 18.02 4.29 1.91
N GLU A 58 17.60 5.52 1.61
CA GLU A 58 16.63 6.26 2.43
C GLU A 58 15.24 5.58 2.48
N LEU A 59 14.88 4.86 1.42
CA LEU A 59 13.59 4.17 1.31
C LEU A 59 13.53 2.86 2.14
N VAL A 60 14.64 2.40 2.71
CA VAL A 60 14.65 1.22 3.59
C VAL A 60 14.20 1.54 5.02
N GLU A 61 14.14 2.81 5.45
CA GLU A 61 13.78 3.16 6.84
C GLU A 61 12.67 4.22 7.03
N ARG A 62 11.96 4.66 5.97
CA ARG A 62 10.82 5.58 6.15
C ARG A 62 9.59 5.20 5.33
N PRO A 63 8.63 4.46 5.92
CA PRO A 63 7.26 4.44 5.39
C PRO A 63 6.66 5.84 5.56
N ALA A 64 6.75 6.66 4.50
CA ALA A 64 5.91 7.83 4.24
C ALA A 64 5.39 8.65 5.45
N THR A 65 6.25 8.98 6.42
CA THR A 65 5.98 9.99 7.44
C THR A 65 6.62 11.31 7.01
N ALA A 66 6.07 11.94 5.97
CA ALA A 66 6.37 13.34 5.66
C ALA A 66 5.33 14.22 6.35
N GLU A 67 5.63 14.52 7.61
CA GLU A 67 5.28 15.72 8.39
C GLU A 67 4.01 16.49 7.97
N LEU A 68 2.92 16.25 8.69
CA LEU A 68 1.96 17.30 9.07
C LEU A 68 2.66 18.21 10.10
N ARG A 69 3.57 19.08 9.66
CA ARG A 69 3.87 20.30 10.41
C ARG A 69 2.77 21.30 10.07
N VAL A 70 1.74 21.31 10.90
CA VAL A 70 0.80 22.43 10.97
C VAL A 70 1.57 23.58 11.60
N ASP A 71 1.77 24.65 10.83
CA ASP A 71 2.39 25.89 11.29
C ASP A 71 1.66 26.42 12.53
N ALA A 72 2.23 26.17 13.70
CA ALA A 72 1.87 26.85 14.94
C ALA A 72 2.52 28.24 14.92
N ARG A 73 1.93 29.16 14.15
CA ARG A 73 2.26 30.59 14.23
C ARG A 73 0.98 31.41 14.21
N ALA A 74 0.25 31.39 15.32
CA ALA A 74 -0.64 32.47 15.72
C ALA A 74 -0.89 32.38 17.25
N GLU A 75 -0.38 33.40 17.94
CA GLU A 75 -0.83 33.91 19.24
C GLU A 75 -0.66 33.08 20.52
N ALA A 76 0.37 33.45 21.30
CA ALA A 76 0.21 33.63 22.75
C ALA A 76 1.25 34.66 23.24
N ALA A 77 0.85 35.93 23.21
CA ALA A 77 1.26 36.88 24.24
C ALA A 77 0.36 36.64 25.46
N GLY A 78 0.92 36.68 26.67
CA GLY A 78 0.15 36.68 27.92
C GLY A 78 0.38 35.48 28.83
N ASP A 79 1.46 35.58 29.60
CA ASP A 79 1.48 35.50 31.06
C ASP A 79 0.57 34.51 31.85
N SER A 80 1.20 33.95 32.88
CA SER A 80 0.67 33.58 34.19
C SER A 80 0.04 32.18 34.45
N THR A 81 0.84 31.39 35.20
CA THR A 81 0.51 30.53 36.37
C THR A 81 -0.31 29.23 36.25
N GLY A 82 0.33 28.12 36.67
CA GLY A 82 -0.21 27.27 37.73
C GLY A 82 -0.94 25.96 37.36
N HIS A 83 -0.33 24.85 37.80
CA HIS A 83 -0.94 23.60 38.28
C HIS A 83 -1.55 22.58 37.31
N ALA A 84 -1.18 21.33 37.60
CA ALA A 84 -1.81 20.05 37.27
C ALA A 84 -1.83 19.64 35.79
N GLY A 85 -1.00 18.65 35.45
CA GLY A 85 -1.07 17.96 34.17
C GLY A 85 -2.43 17.29 33.96
N PRO A 86 -2.99 17.29 32.73
CA PRO A 86 -4.13 16.47 32.43
C PRO A 86 -3.69 15.13 31.83
N ALA A 87 -4.40 14.09 32.26
CA ALA A 87 -4.41 12.73 31.76
C ALA A 87 -4.47 12.64 30.22
N PRO A 88 -4.05 11.51 29.61
CA PRO A 88 -4.08 11.32 28.17
C PRO A 88 -5.53 11.36 27.66
N VAL A 89 -5.92 12.53 27.16
CA VAL A 89 -7.14 12.67 26.38
C VAL A 89 -6.93 11.87 25.10
N THR A 90 -7.76 10.85 24.94
CA THR A 90 -7.85 9.97 23.78
C THR A 90 -7.66 10.75 22.47
N ALA A 91 -6.63 10.38 21.71
CA ALA A 91 -6.25 11.01 20.45
C ALA A 91 -7.39 11.09 19.42
N GLU A 92 -8.43 10.26 19.58
CA GLU A 92 -9.61 10.23 18.71
C GLU A 92 -10.54 11.43 18.90
N ARG A 93 -10.69 11.99 20.12
CA ARG A 93 -11.56 13.17 20.35
C ARG A 93 -10.95 14.50 19.87
N GLY A 94 -9.62 14.56 19.71
CA GLY A 94 -8.95 15.74 19.18
C GLY A 94 -9.14 15.93 17.67
N LEU A 95 -9.32 14.83 16.94
CA LEU A 95 -9.46 14.86 15.48
C LEU A 95 -10.84 15.37 15.04
N GLU A 96 -11.90 15.03 15.78
CA GLU A 96 -13.28 15.41 15.46
C GLU A 96 -13.50 16.93 15.58
N ARG A 97 -13.04 17.57 16.67
CA ARG A 97 -13.13 19.03 16.83
C ARG A 97 -12.27 19.80 15.82
N GLY A 98 -11.14 19.23 15.40
CA GLY A 98 -10.30 19.79 14.35
C GLY A 98 -10.93 19.70 12.96
N MET A 99 -11.82 18.73 12.73
CA MET A 99 -12.53 18.57 11.46
C MET A 99 -13.73 19.51 11.31
N GLU A 100 -14.35 19.98 12.40
CA GLU A 100 -15.50 20.88 12.32
C GLU A 100 -15.14 22.26 11.73
N SER A 101 -13.95 22.78 12.01
CA SER A 101 -13.46 24.09 11.55
C SER A 101 -12.84 24.10 10.14
N LEU A 102 -12.73 22.94 9.48
CA LEU A 102 -12.17 22.83 8.14
C LEU A 102 -13.22 23.10 7.05
N SER A 103 -12.81 23.76 5.96
CA SER A 103 -13.68 23.90 4.78
C SER A 103 -14.01 22.52 4.19
N ILE A 104 -15.17 22.41 3.53
CA ILE A 104 -15.67 21.16 2.94
C ILE A 104 -14.61 20.50 2.04
N SER A 105 -13.92 21.28 1.21
CA SER A 105 -12.84 20.78 0.33
C SER A 105 -11.67 20.20 1.12
N LYS A 106 -11.34 20.77 2.29
CA LYS A 106 -10.23 20.32 3.13
C LYS A 106 -10.61 19.05 3.92
N LYS A 107 -11.88 18.91 4.32
CA LYS A 107 -12.42 17.65 4.88
C LYS A 107 -12.39 16.52 3.85
N ALA A 108 -12.77 16.80 2.60
CA ALA A 108 -12.72 15.82 1.52
C ALA A 108 -11.28 15.35 1.25
N ASP A 109 -10.31 16.26 1.19
CA ASP A 109 -8.89 15.90 0.99
C ASP A 109 -8.32 15.07 2.16
N VAL A 110 -8.67 15.40 3.40
CA VAL A 110 -8.29 14.61 4.59
C VAL A 110 -8.90 13.20 4.53
N ALA A 111 -10.20 13.08 4.21
CA ALA A 111 -10.86 11.79 4.07
C ALA A 111 -10.21 10.93 2.97
N LEU A 112 -9.86 11.53 1.84
CA LEU A 112 -9.21 10.85 0.72
C LEU A 112 -7.80 10.37 1.09
N LYS A 113 -7.06 11.16 1.87
CA LYS A 113 -5.76 10.79 2.43
C LYS A 113 -5.86 9.64 3.43
N MET A 114 -6.86 9.66 4.31
CA MET A 114 -7.11 8.57 5.25
C MET A 114 -7.47 7.26 4.53
N LYS A 115 -8.34 7.32 3.51
CA LYS A 115 -8.66 6.14 2.69
C LYS A 115 -7.45 5.57 1.96
N ARG A 116 -6.59 6.43 1.39
CA ARG A 116 -5.34 5.97 0.77
C ARG A 116 -4.41 5.30 1.77
N ARG A 117 -4.35 5.81 3.00
CA ARG A 117 -3.56 5.22 4.09
C ARG A 117 -4.10 3.85 4.50
N GLU A 118 -5.41 3.71 4.68
CA GLU A 118 -6.04 2.41 4.97
C GLU A 118 -5.70 1.35 3.92
N VAL A 119 -5.72 1.71 2.63
CA VAL A 119 -5.36 0.79 1.54
C VAL A 119 -3.89 0.37 1.61
N LEU A 120 -2.98 1.30 1.90
CA LEU A 120 -1.55 1.01 2.03
C LEU A 120 -1.26 0.15 3.27
N ASP A 121 -1.88 0.47 4.41
CA ASP A 121 -1.76 -0.29 5.65
C ASP A 121 -2.29 -1.71 5.46
N PHE A 122 -3.42 -1.88 4.76
CA PHE A 122 -3.94 -3.20 4.40
C PHE A 122 -2.97 -3.98 3.50
N GLY A 123 -2.39 -3.33 2.48
CA GLY A 123 -1.38 -3.96 1.62
C GLY A 123 -0.13 -4.42 2.38
N LEU A 124 0.34 -3.63 3.34
CA LEU A 124 1.43 -3.99 4.25
C LEU A 124 1.07 -5.17 5.14
N GLN A 125 -0.16 -5.20 5.68
CA GLN A 125 -0.63 -6.33 6.49
C GLN A 125 -0.75 -7.62 5.68
N VAL A 126 -1.08 -7.53 4.38
CA VAL A 126 -1.06 -8.68 3.46
C VAL A 126 0.38 -9.17 3.23
N GLN A 127 1.33 -8.26 2.98
CA GLN A 127 2.75 -8.62 2.82
C GLN A 127 3.35 -9.24 4.07
N GLN A 128 2.93 -8.78 5.25
CA GLN A 128 3.34 -9.34 6.55
C GLN A 128 2.66 -10.68 6.87
N GLY A 129 1.80 -11.18 5.99
CA GLY A 129 1.09 -12.46 6.17
C GLY A 129 -0.01 -12.41 7.23
N LYS A 130 -0.39 -11.23 7.72
CA LYS A 130 -1.46 -11.05 8.71
C LYS A 130 -2.84 -11.27 8.09
N PHE A 131 -2.98 -10.95 6.80
CA PHE A 131 -4.15 -11.27 5.99
C PHE A 131 -3.71 -11.87 4.66
N HIS A 132 -4.47 -12.83 4.14
CA HIS A 132 -4.27 -13.32 2.78
C HIS A 132 -5.07 -12.47 1.80
N SER A 133 -4.50 -12.17 0.63
CA SER A 133 -5.27 -11.50 -0.41
C SER A 133 -6.43 -12.40 -0.85
N VAL A 134 -7.53 -11.78 -1.30
CA VAL A 134 -8.70 -12.54 -1.81
C VAL A 134 -8.28 -13.47 -2.93
N GLU A 135 -7.40 -13.03 -3.83
CA GLU A 135 -6.84 -13.85 -4.91
C GLU A 135 -6.07 -15.07 -4.39
N GLN A 136 -5.28 -14.91 -3.32
CA GLN A 136 -4.53 -16.00 -2.72
C GLN A 136 -5.46 -16.99 -2.02
N CYS A 137 -6.42 -16.50 -1.23
CA CYS A 137 -7.48 -17.31 -0.66
C CYS A 137 -8.29 -18.05 -1.74
N THR A 138 -8.55 -17.41 -2.88
CA THR A 138 -9.32 -17.99 -3.98
C THR A 138 -8.50 -19.06 -4.70
N ARG A 139 -7.21 -18.82 -4.94
CA ARG A 139 -6.31 -19.79 -5.59
C ARG A 139 -6.18 -21.07 -4.77
N ASP A 140 -5.92 -20.94 -3.47
CA ASP A 140 -5.73 -22.10 -2.58
C ASP A 140 -7.04 -22.87 -2.40
N ARG A 141 -8.17 -22.15 -2.32
CA ARG A 141 -9.50 -22.77 -2.27
C ARG A 141 -9.91 -23.42 -3.58
N LEU A 142 -9.58 -22.84 -4.74
CA LEU A 142 -9.87 -23.44 -6.04
C LEU A 142 -9.15 -24.78 -6.20
N ALA A 143 -7.88 -24.87 -5.82
CA ALA A 143 -7.15 -26.13 -5.82
C ALA A 143 -7.83 -27.19 -4.93
N ALA A 144 -8.18 -26.83 -3.70
CA ALA A 144 -8.90 -27.72 -2.79
C ALA A 144 -10.29 -28.13 -3.32
N ILE A 145 -11.03 -27.21 -3.95
CA ILE A 145 -12.32 -27.51 -4.59
C ILE A 145 -12.14 -28.50 -5.74
N HIS A 146 -11.10 -28.34 -6.56
CA HIS A 146 -10.79 -29.27 -7.64
C HIS A 146 -10.41 -30.65 -7.11
N GLU A 147 -9.64 -30.72 -6.03
CA GLU A 147 -9.26 -31.97 -5.37
C GLU A 147 -10.50 -32.72 -4.83
N VAL A 148 -11.37 -32.03 -4.10
CA VAL A 148 -12.62 -32.61 -3.58
C VAL A 148 -13.53 -33.05 -4.72
N LYS A 149 -13.65 -32.25 -5.78
CA LYS A 149 -14.43 -32.61 -6.97
C LYS A 149 -13.91 -33.89 -7.62
N GLN A 150 -12.59 -34.00 -7.79
CA GLN A 150 -11.98 -35.17 -8.40
C GLN A 150 -12.16 -36.40 -7.53
N GLY A 151 -11.93 -36.29 -6.21
CA GLY A 151 -12.12 -37.40 -5.28
C GLY A 151 -13.56 -37.92 -5.24
N LEU A 152 -14.56 -37.05 -5.37
CA LEU A 152 -15.96 -37.48 -5.48
C LEU A 152 -16.23 -38.23 -6.80
N LEU A 153 -15.69 -37.77 -7.92
CA LEU A 153 -15.86 -38.47 -9.19
C LEU A 153 -15.15 -39.83 -9.19
N ASP A 154 -13.94 -39.90 -8.64
CA ASP A 154 -13.16 -41.14 -8.51
C ASP A 154 -13.85 -42.14 -7.57
N LEU A 155 -14.54 -41.66 -6.53
CA LEU A 155 -15.37 -42.49 -5.65
C LEU A 155 -16.51 -43.15 -6.41
N ALA A 156 -17.16 -42.44 -7.33
CA ALA A 156 -18.23 -43.02 -8.13
C ALA A 156 -17.72 -44.10 -9.09
N ASP A 157 -16.48 -43.95 -9.56
CA ASP A 157 -15.88 -44.89 -10.51
C ASP A 157 -15.40 -46.16 -9.82
N SER A 158 -14.84 -46.01 -8.62
CA SER A 158 -14.38 -47.10 -7.75
C SER A 158 -15.51 -47.79 -6.97
N PHE A 159 -16.75 -47.28 -7.04
CA PHE A 159 -17.89 -47.87 -6.33
C PHE A 159 -18.14 -49.33 -6.75
N PRO A 160 -18.22 -50.29 -5.82
CA PRO A 160 -18.51 -51.69 -6.14
C PRO A 160 -20.02 -51.88 -6.33
N GLY A 161 -20.55 -51.41 -7.46
CA GLY A 161 -21.97 -51.51 -7.81
C GLY A 161 -22.17 -51.71 -9.32
N SER A 162 -23.42 -51.89 -9.72
CA SER A 162 -23.78 -52.03 -11.14
C SER A 162 -23.49 -50.72 -11.90
N THR A 163 -23.42 -50.79 -13.23
CA THR A 163 -23.25 -49.59 -14.08
C THR A 163 -24.36 -48.56 -13.83
N GLU A 164 -25.57 -49.01 -13.51
CA GLU A 164 -26.71 -48.17 -13.18
C GLU A 164 -26.50 -47.44 -11.85
N ASP A 165 -26.04 -48.15 -10.81
CA ASP A 165 -25.74 -47.55 -9.50
C ASP A 165 -24.64 -46.48 -9.59
N LYS A 166 -23.58 -46.76 -10.38
CA LYS A 166 -22.50 -45.79 -10.65
C LYS A 166 -23.02 -44.53 -11.33
N THR A 167 -23.97 -44.68 -12.25
CA THR A 167 -24.58 -43.57 -12.99
C THR A 167 -25.43 -42.71 -12.06
N ILE A 168 -26.24 -43.34 -11.21
CA ILE A 168 -27.05 -42.65 -10.19
C ILE A 168 -26.15 -41.90 -9.20
N LEU A 169 -25.07 -42.54 -8.75
CA LEU A 169 -24.10 -41.94 -7.83
C LEU A 169 -23.40 -40.73 -8.45
N ARG A 170 -22.90 -40.83 -9.69
CA ARG A 170 -22.34 -39.68 -10.42
C ARG A 170 -23.36 -38.54 -10.53
N GLY A 171 -24.61 -38.84 -10.85
CA GLY A 171 -25.68 -37.84 -10.94
C GLY A 171 -25.88 -37.07 -9.62
N ARG A 172 -25.91 -37.77 -8.48
CA ARG A 172 -26.01 -37.15 -7.14
C ARG A 172 -24.78 -36.30 -6.80
N ILE A 173 -23.60 -36.76 -7.16
CA ILE A 173 -22.35 -36.01 -6.96
C ILE A 173 -22.36 -34.71 -7.76
N PHE A 174 -22.81 -34.74 -9.02
CA PHE A 174 -22.98 -33.53 -9.82
C PHE A 174 -24.00 -32.56 -9.22
N GLU A 175 -25.12 -33.07 -8.68
CA GLU A 175 -26.12 -32.22 -8.01
C GLU A 175 -25.52 -31.54 -6.77
N LEU A 176 -24.76 -32.28 -5.97
CA LEU A 176 -24.09 -31.76 -4.78
C LEU A 176 -23.05 -30.68 -5.15
N LEU A 177 -22.19 -30.96 -6.13
CA LEU A 177 -21.21 -30.01 -6.65
C LEU A 177 -21.89 -28.74 -7.22
N ARG A 178 -23.01 -28.88 -7.91
CA ARG A 178 -23.80 -27.75 -8.42
C ARG A 178 -24.30 -26.84 -7.28
N ARG A 179 -24.81 -27.42 -6.19
CA ARG A 179 -25.25 -26.64 -5.01
C ARG A 179 -24.09 -25.87 -4.35
N PHE A 180 -22.89 -26.45 -4.30
CA PHE A 180 -21.70 -25.79 -3.74
C PHE A 180 -21.08 -24.74 -4.68
N SER A 181 -21.20 -24.90 -5.99
CA SER A 181 -20.69 -23.91 -6.97
C SER A 181 -21.45 -22.59 -6.98
N GLY A 182 -22.53 -22.46 -6.19
CA GLY A 182 -23.23 -21.20 -6.00
C GLY A 182 -23.63 -20.56 -7.33
N THR A 183 -24.35 -21.28 -8.18
CA THR A 183 -25.14 -20.62 -9.22
C THR A 183 -26.21 -19.77 -8.53
N VAL A 184 -25.79 -18.55 -8.15
CA VAL A 184 -26.62 -17.36 -8.16
C VAL A 184 -27.17 -17.29 -9.57
N GLY A 185 -28.43 -17.68 -9.72
CA GLY A 185 -29.23 -17.31 -10.89
C GLY A 185 -29.47 -15.81 -10.87
#